data_AF-A0AAV2AWL3-F1
#
_entry.id   AF-A0AAV2AWL3-F1
#
_cell.length_a   1.000
_cell.length_b   1.000
_cell.length_c   1.000
_cell.angle_alpha   90.00
_cell.angle_beta   90.00
_cell.angle_gamma   90.00
#
_symmetry.space_group_name_H-M   'P 1'
#
loop_
_entity.id
_entity.type
_entity.pdbx_description
1 polymer ?
#
loop_
_entity_poly.entity_id
_entity_poly.type
_entity_poly.pdbx_seq_one_letter_code
_entity_poly.pdbx_strand_id
1 'polypeptide(L)'
;MADKMKYKIADISLADFGRKEIIMAENEMPGLMALRKKYGPLQPLKGAKVAGCLHMTIQTAVLIETLLELGAEVQWSSCNIFSTQDHAAAAIAARGVPVYAWKGETDEEYMWCIEQTLVFPDGKPLNMILDDGGDLTALVHEKYPQFLPGIKGISEETTTGVHALYKMLKNGTLKVPAINVNDSVTKSKFDNLYGCRESLTDGIKRATDIMLAGKVCVVCGYGDVGKGSAASLRAFGARVIVTEIDPINALQAAMEGKCDSFSSLGNTGYEVTTLEEACKQAQVFVTTTGCRDIIRGEHFMSMRNDSIVCNIGHFDIEIDVKWLETNAVEKINIKPQVSLFYKLQVDRYKLANGNHIILLAEGRLVNLGCATGHPSFVMSNSFTNQVIAQIELWTKPENYPVGVYFLPKKVILIKILF
;
A
#
# COMPACT_ATOMS: atom_id res chain seq x y z
N MET A 1 21.03 26.51 -3.47
CA MET A 1 21.05 25.05 -3.72
C MET A 1 22.18 24.31 -3.00
N ALA A 2 23.03 24.98 -2.19
CA ALA A 2 24.15 24.33 -1.47
C ALA A 2 23.76 23.59 -0.17
N ASP A 3 22.46 23.53 0.17
CA ASP A 3 21.99 23.11 1.50
C ASP A 3 20.93 21.99 1.47
N LYS A 4 20.71 21.34 0.31
CA LYS A 4 19.78 20.21 0.23
C LYS A 4 20.44 18.96 0.80
N MET A 5 19.83 18.35 1.83
CA MET A 5 20.28 17.07 2.36
C MET A 5 20.31 16.01 1.25
N LYS A 6 21.39 15.20 1.21
CA LYS A 6 21.54 14.13 0.21
C LYS A 6 20.49 13.04 0.37
N TYR A 7 20.12 12.73 1.60
CA TYR A 7 19.07 11.81 2.02
C TYR A 7 18.71 12.12 3.49
N LYS A 8 17.58 11.62 3.98
CA LYS A 8 17.25 11.55 5.41
C LYS A 8 16.54 10.22 5.68
N ILE A 9 17.17 9.38 6.49
CA ILE A 9 16.72 8.02 6.83
C ILE A 9 16.93 7.78 8.33
N ALA A 10 16.42 6.67 8.87
CA ALA A 10 16.58 6.36 10.30
C ALA A 10 18.04 6.08 10.68
N ASP A 11 18.69 5.13 10.01
CA ASP A 11 20.05 4.70 10.34
C ASP A 11 20.76 4.10 9.12
N ILE A 12 21.83 4.76 8.67
CA ILE A 12 22.64 4.31 7.52
C ILE A 12 23.42 3.02 7.81
N SER A 13 23.65 2.68 9.09
CA SER A 13 24.37 1.46 9.48
C SER A 13 23.65 0.17 9.07
N LEU A 14 22.35 0.26 8.77
CA LEU A 14 21.52 -0.85 8.34
C LEU A 14 21.71 -1.24 6.86
N ALA A 15 22.53 -0.50 6.10
CA ALA A 15 22.68 -0.67 4.66
C ALA A 15 23.15 -2.07 4.25
N ASP A 16 24.07 -2.69 4.99
CA ASP A 16 24.59 -4.04 4.68
C ASP A 16 23.51 -5.11 4.86
N PHE A 17 22.64 -4.94 5.86
CA PHE A 17 21.50 -5.84 6.06
C PHE A 17 20.46 -5.65 4.94
N GLY A 18 20.09 -4.40 4.65
CA GLY A 18 19.19 -4.09 3.53
C GLY A 18 19.71 -4.64 2.20
N ARG A 19 21.01 -4.54 1.92
CA ARG A 19 21.61 -5.12 0.72
C ARG A 19 21.41 -6.64 0.62
N LYS A 20 21.57 -7.36 1.73
CA LYS A 20 21.36 -8.82 1.76
C LYS A 20 19.90 -9.18 1.47
N GLU A 21 18.95 -8.44 2.02
CA GLU A 21 17.53 -8.67 1.74
C GLU A 21 17.14 -8.27 0.31
N ILE A 22 17.71 -7.20 -0.24
CA ILE A 22 17.52 -6.82 -1.66
C ILE A 22 17.98 -7.97 -2.57
N ILE A 23 19.17 -8.54 -2.35
CA ILE A 23 19.68 -9.67 -3.15
C ILE A 23 18.75 -10.88 -3.05
N MET A 24 18.17 -11.15 -1.88
CA MET A 24 17.19 -12.21 -1.72
C MET A 24 15.90 -11.91 -2.48
N ALA A 25 15.39 -10.68 -2.40
CA ALA A 25 14.19 -10.25 -3.08
C ALA A 25 14.35 -10.25 -4.61
N GLU A 26 15.54 -9.93 -5.15
CA GLU A 26 15.82 -9.99 -6.59
C GLU A 26 15.54 -11.38 -7.17
N ASN A 27 15.86 -12.46 -6.43
CA ASN A 27 15.55 -13.83 -6.86
C ASN A 27 14.06 -14.14 -6.91
N GLU A 28 13.26 -13.45 -6.09
CA GLU A 28 11.80 -13.54 -6.06
C GLU A 28 11.13 -12.48 -6.94
N MET A 29 11.89 -11.64 -7.68
CA MET A 29 11.33 -10.58 -8.52
C MET A 29 11.67 -10.74 -10.01
N PRO A 30 11.28 -11.88 -10.63
CA PRO A 30 11.71 -12.25 -11.97
C PRO A 30 11.27 -11.24 -13.04
N GLY A 31 10.13 -10.57 -12.86
CA GLY A 31 9.66 -9.56 -13.80
C GLY A 31 10.60 -8.35 -13.88
N LEU A 32 11.03 -7.82 -12.73
CA LEU A 32 12.00 -6.72 -12.69
C LEU A 32 13.36 -7.15 -13.22
N MET A 33 13.83 -8.35 -12.87
CA MET A 33 15.09 -8.89 -13.37
C MET A 33 15.07 -9.07 -14.90
N ALA A 34 13.94 -9.51 -15.46
CA ALA A 34 13.76 -9.63 -16.90
C ALA A 34 13.80 -8.25 -17.60
N LEU A 35 13.20 -7.22 -16.99
CA LEU A 35 13.26 -5.85 -17.52
C LEU A 35 14.70 -5.30 -17.50
N ARG A 36 15.44 -5.49 -16.40
CA ARG A 36 16.87 -5.13 -16.31
C ARG A 36 17.67 -5.78 -17.43
N LYS A 37 17.57 -7.11 -17.59
CA LYS A 37 18.25 -7.86 -18.66
C LYS A 37 17.90 -7.36 -20.07
N LYS A 38 16.62 -7.06 -20.32
CA LYS A 38 16.13 -6.67 -21.65
C LYS A 38 16.45 -5.22 -22.00
N TYR A 39 16.25 -4.31 -21.06
CA TYR A 39 16.27 -2.86 -21.30
C TYR A 39 17.47 -2.16 -20.70
N GLY A 40 18.21 -2.78 -19.78
CA GLY A 40 19.45 -2.24 -19.21
C GLY A 40 20.44 -1.77 -20.29
N PRO A 41 20.79 -2.58 -21.30
CA PRO A 41 21.68 -2.14 -22.38
C PRO A 41 21.12 -0.98 -23.23
N LEU A 42 19.80 -0.80 -23.26
CA LEU A 42 19.12 0.21 -24.07
C LEU A 42 18.95 1.54 -23.33
N GLN A 43 19.03 1.54 -21.99
CA GLN A 43 18.85 2.72 -21.15
C GLN A 43 17.61 3.57 -21.54
N PRO A 44 16.40 2.97 -21.67
CA PRO A 44 15.25 3.68 -22.22
C PRO A 44 14.82 4.88 -21.37
N LEU A 45 15.12 4.88 -20.07
CA LEU A 45 14.79 5.95 -19.14
C LEU A 45 15.90 6.99 -19.01
N LYS A 46 16.92 6.97 -19.88
CA LYS A 46 17.98 7.98 -19.86
C LYS A 46 17.39 9.39 -19.92
N GLY A 47 17.73 10.21 -18.93
CA GLY A 47 17.26 11.59 -18.77
C GLY A 47 15.93 11.74 -18.03
N ALA A 48 15.26 10.63 -17.69
CA ALA A 48 14.13 10.65 -16.79
C ALA A 48 14.62 10.99 -15.36
N LYS A 49 13.91 11.89 -14.71
CA LYS A 49 14.09 12.34 -13.32
C LYS A 49 12.81 11.97 -12.58
N VAL A 50 12.80 10.73 -12.09
CA VAL A 50 11.63 10.08 -11.48
C VAL A 50 11.58 10.43 -9.99
N ALA A 51 10.56 11.18 -9.59
CA ALA A 51 10.20 11.33 -8.19
C ALA A 51 9.21 10.22 -7.82
N GLY A 52 9.59 9.38 -6.85
CA GLY A 52 8.75 8.31 -6.33
C GLY A 52 8.13 8.68 -4.98
N CYS A 53 6.83 8.44 -4.84
CA CYS A 53 6.10 8.46 -3.58
C CYS A 53 5.39 7.11 -3.42
N LEU A 54 6.09 6.16 -2.80
CA LEU A 54 5.64 4.78 -2.65
C LEU A 54 6.34 4.16 -1.45
N HIS A 55 5.65 3.32 -0.68
CA HIS A 55 6.18 2.58 0.47
C HIS A 55 7.67 2.19 0.31
N MET A 56 8.55 2.72 1.16
CA MET A 56 10.01 2.49 1.04
C MET A 56 10.40 1.12 1.64
N THR A 57 10.14 0.05 0.90
CA THR A 57 10.37 -1.36 1.29
C THR A 57 11.56 -1.99 0.54
N ILE A 58 11.92 -3.23 0.91
CA ILE A 58 12.88 -4.04 0.15
C ILE A 58 12.41 -4.27 -1.30
N GLN A 59 11.12 -4.52 -1.51
CA GLN A 59 10.57 -4.71 -2.85
C GLN A 59 10.73 -3.41 -3.67
N THR A 60 10.44 -2.27 -3.05
CA THR A 60 10.59 -0.95 -3.68
C THR A 60 12.04 -0.61 -3.97
N ALA A 61 12.97 -1.05 -3.12
CA ALA A 61 14.40 -0.93 -3.38
C ALA A 61 14.80 -1.65 -4.70
N VAL A 62 14.25 -2.83 -4.98
CA VAL A 62 14.47 -3.53 -6.26
C VAL A 62 13.87 -2.77 -7.45
N LEU A 63 12.70 -2.14 -7.28
CA LEU A 63 12.10 -1.24 -8.28
C LEU A 63 12.99 -0.03 -8.56
N ILE A 64 13.44 0.68 -7.52
CA ILE A 64 14.34 1.84 -7.63
C ILE A 64 15.61 1.46 -8.40
N GLU A 65 16.26 0.35 -8.02
CA GLU A 65 17.47 -0.12 -8.70
C GLU A 65 17.21 -0.53 -10.15
N THR A 66 16.01 -1.01 -10.47
CA THR A 66 15.59 -1.28 -11.86
C THR A 66 15.45 0.01 -12.66
N LEU A 67 14.83 1.05 -12.11
CA LEU A 67 14.71 2.35 -12.79
C LEU A 67 16.09 2.97 -13.07
N LEU A 68 17.00 2.90 -12.09
CA LEU A 68 18.40 3.34 -12.24
C LEU A 68 19.13 2.54 -13.32
N GLU A 69 19.01 1.20 -13.30
CA GLU A 69 19.62 0.33 -14.30
C GLU A 69 19.06 0.58 -15.71
N LEU A 70 17.84 1.11 -15.84
CA LEU A 70 17.26 1.53 -17.11
C LEU A 70 17.59 2.99 -17.49
N GLY A 71 18.41 3.68 -16.70
CA GLY A 71 18.98 5.00 -17.01
C GLY A 71 18.30 6.20 -16.38
N ALA A 72 17.29 5.99 -15.52
CA ALA A 72 16.65 7.09 -14.79
C ALA A 72 17.59 7.65 -13.71
N GLU A 73 17.42 8.93 -13.40
CA GLU A 73 17.76 9.49 -12.09
C GLU A 73 16.53 9.38 -11.19
N VAL A 74 16.71 8.97 -9.93
CA VAL A 74 15.60 8.67 -9.02
C VAL A 74 15.78 9.42 -7.69
N GLN A 75 14.70 9.97 -7.14
CA GLN A 75 14.60 10.40 -5.74
C GLN A 75 13.33 9.82 -5.14
N TRP A 76 13.34 9.47 -3.85
CA TRP A 76 12.26 8.69 -3.26
C TRP A 76 11.80 9.19 -1.90
N SER A 77 10.49 9.08 -1.67
CA SER A 77 9.80 9.24 -0.39
C SER A 77 8.81 8.09 -0.21
N SER A 78 8.48 7.78 1.05
CA SER A 78 7.40 6.84 1.35
C SER A 78 6.04 7.50 1.14
N CYS A 79 5.00 6.72 0.80
CA CYS A 79 3.60 7.19 0.78
C CYS A 79 2.83 6.87 2.08
N ASN A 80 3.53 6.36 3.10
CA ASN A 80 2.93 6.11 4.41
C ASN A 80 3.98 6.12 5.53
N ILE A 81 3.68 6.86 6.60
CA ILE A 81 4.57 7.13 7.75
C ILE A 81 5.05 5.88 8.49
N PHE A 82 4.34 4.75 8.38
CA PHE A 82 4.70 3.50 9.05
C PHE A 82 5.16 2.41 8.10
N SER A 83 5.20 2.65 6.79
CA SER A 83 5.48 1.57 5.82
C SER A 83 6.96 1.38 5.50
N THR A 84 7.81 2.36 5.81
CA THR A 84 9.24 2.29 5.52
C THR A 84 9.90 1.11 6.25
N GLN A 85 10.73 0.37 5.51
CA GLN A 85 11.68 -0.58 6.06
C GLN A 85 13.04 0.12 6.12
N ASP A 86 13.47 0.51 7.32
CA ASP A 86 14.61 1.42 7.51
C ASP A 86 15.92 0.86 6.91
N HIS A 87 16.11 -0.46 6.94
CA HIS A 87 17.26 -1.12 6.30
C HIS A 87 17.20 -1.08 4.77
N ALA A 88 16.02 -1.13 4.16
CA ALA A 88 15.84 -0.93 2.72
C ALA A 88 16.20 0.51 2.32
N ALA A 89 15.69 1.50 3.07
CA ALA A 89 16.01 2.91 2.87
C ALA A 89 17.52 3.17 3.01
N ALA A 90 18.16 2.57 4.01
CA ALA A 90 19.61 2.64 4.21
C ALA A 90 20.41 2.07 3.05
N ALA A 91 20.03 0.89 2.52
CA ALA A 91 20.72 0.27 1.40
C ALA A 91 20.62 1.08 0.11
N ILE A 92 19.49 1.75 -0.13
CA ILE A 92 19.30 2.63 -1.29
C ILE A 92 20.04 3.97 -1.10
N ALA A 93 19.99 4.56 0.09
CA ALA A 93 20.76 5.77 0.41
C ALA A 93 22.28 5.54 0.27
N ALA A 94 22.79 4.40 0.74
CA ALA A 94 24.19 4.00 0.61
C ALA A 94 24.65 3.82 -0.85
N ARG A 95 23.72 3.50 -1.76
CA ARG A 95 23.96 3.45 -3.21
C ARG A 95 24.05 4.85 -3.85
N GLY A 96 23.80 5.91 -3.08
CA GLY A 96 23.85 7.31 -3.53
C GLY A 96 22.53 7.85 -4.07
N VAL A 97 21.42 7.13 -3.89
CA VAL A 97 20.09 7.57 -4.29
C VAL A 97 19.48 8.45 -3.18
N PRO A 98 18.97 9.66 -3.47
CA PRO A 98 18.29 10.48 -2.49
C PRO A 98 16.99 9.81 -2.00
N VAL A 99 16.98 9.38 -0.74
CA VAL A 99 15.81 8.82 -0.05
C VAL A 99 15.49 9.67 1.17
N TYR A 100 14.22 10.04 1.30
CA TYR A 100 13.69 10.79 2.43
C TYR A 100 12.55 9.95 3.00
N ALA A 101 12.89 8.98 3.85
CA ALA A 101 11.92 8.04 4.40
C ALA A 101 12.48 7.33 5.65
N TRP A 102 11.66 7.20 6.70
CA TRP A 102 11.91 6.35 7.86
C TRP A 102 10.61 5.88 8.50
N LYS A 103 10.66 4.79 9.27
CA LYS A 103 9.46 4.29 9.96
C LYS A 103 9.14 5.14 11.19
N GLY A 104 7.92 5.68 11.22
CA GLY A 104 7.43 6.56 12.28
C GLY A 104 7.70 8.04 12.04
N GLU A 105 7.62 8.48 10.78
CA GLU A 105 7.54 9.91 10.45
C GLU A 105 6.34 10.58 11.13
N THR A 106 6.46 11.88 11.44
CA THR A 106 5.27 12.72 11.70
C THR A 106 4.61 13.12 10.38
N ASP A 107 3.36 13.59 10.42
CA ASP A 107 2.67 14.08 9.21
C ASP A 107 3.40 15.29 8.57
N GLU A 108 4.06 16.13 9.37
CA GLU A 108 4.89 17.24 8.86
C GLU A 108 6.14 16.73 8.16
N GLU A 109 6.81 15.74 8.74
CA GLU A 109 8.00 15.11 8.16
C GLU A 109 7.66 14.36 6.88
N TYR A 110 6.50 13.68 6.83
CA TYR A 110 5.97 13.01 5.64
C TYR A 110 5.85 13.97 4.46
N MET A 111 5.15 15.09 4.64
CA MET A 111 5.00 16.10 3.58
C MET A 111 6.35 16.71 3.19
N TRP A 112 7.22 16.96 4.17
CA TRP A 112 8.57 17.44 3.92
C TRP A 112 9.39 16.46 3.06
N CYS A 113 9.26 15.14 3.31
CA CYS A 113 9.93 14.09 2.56
C CYS A 113 9.52 14.09 1.08
N ILE A 114 8.21 14.21 0.79
CA ILE A 114 7.69 14.32 -0.58
C ILE A 114 8.23 15.59 -1.26
N GLU A 115 8.27 16.73 -0.55
CA GLU A 115 8.84 17.97 -1.09
C GLU A 115 10.32 17.84 -1.47
N GLN A 116 11.09 17.01 -0.75
CA GLN A 116 12.49 16.77 -1.07
C GLN A 116 12.69 16.04 -2.40
N THR A 117 11.69 15.33 -2.93
CA THR A 117 11.84 14.59 -4.20
C THR A 117 11.63 15.47 -5.43
N LEU A 118 11.15 16.71 -5.28
CA LEU A 118 10.72 17.56 -6.40
C LEU A 118 11.86 18.13 -7.25
N VAL A 119 13.02 18.44 -6.65
CA VAL A 119 14.18 19.04 -7.33
C VAL A 119 15.37 18.12 -7.20
N PHE A 120 16.01 17.78 -8.31
CA PHE A 120 17.16 16.86 -8.37
C PHE A 120 18.47 17.56 -7.99
N PRO A 121 19.56 16.81 -7.69
CA PRO A 121 20.82 17.41 -7.25
C PRO A 121 21.45 18.39 -8.24
N ASP A 122 21.13 18.28 -9.54
CA ASP A 122 21.55 19.23 -10.59
C ASP A 122 20.70 20.51 -10.64
N GLY A 123 19.77 20.69 -9.70
CA GLY A 123 18.88 21.84 -9.60
C GLY A 123 17.67 21.81 -10.54
N LYS A 124 17.52 20.76 -11.36
CA LYS A 124 16.37 20.61 -12.26
C LYS A 124 15.20 19.94 -11.55
N PRO A 125 13.95 20.32 -11.86
CA PRO A 125 12.79 19.64 -11.30
C PRO A 125 12.64 18.21 -11.83
N LEU A 126 11.81 17.42 -11.14
CA LEU A 126 11.29 16.16 -11.63
C LEU A 126 10.66 16.32 -13.03
N ASN A 127 10.71 15.25 -13.83
CA ASN A 127 10.03 15.19 -15.12
C ASN A 127 9.19 13.91 -15.30
N MET A 128 9.14 13.07 -14.27
CA MET A 128 8.32 11.86 -14.19
C MET A 128 7.86 11.67 -12.74
N ILE A 129 6.63 11.20 -12.55
CA ILE A 129 6.07 10.83 -11.24
C ILE A 129 5.77 9.32 -11.25
N LEU A 130 6.16 8.64 -10.18
CA LEU A 130 5.71 7.29 -9.83
C LEU A 130 5.03 7.39 -8.46
N ASP A 131 3.74 7.10 -8.39
CA ASP A 131 2.90 7.42 -7.25
C ASP A 131 2.11 6.20 -6.77
N ASP A 132 1.83 6.19 -5.47
CA ASP A 132 1.00 5.22 -4.78
C ASP A 132 0.15 5.99 -3.77
N GLY A 133 -1.10 6.26 -4.14
CA GLY A 133 -2.06 7.01 -3.35
C GLY A 133 -2.41 8.39 -3.91
N GLY A 134 -1.52 8.96 -4.71
CA GLY A 134 -1.73 10.23 -5.41
C GLY A 134 -1.23 11.47 -4.66
N ASP A 135 -0.53 11.33 -3.54
CA ASP A 135 -0.10 12.46 -2.72
C ASP A 135 0.95 13.34 -3.41
N LEU A 136 1.92 12.73 -4.10
CA LEU A 136 2.91 13.48 -4.88
C LEU A 136 2.24 14.18 -6.07
N THR A 137 1.33 13.49 -6.74
CA THR A 137 0.53 14.05 -7.83
C THR A 137 -0.28 15.27 -7.36
N ALA A 138 -0.98 15.15 -6.23
CA ALA A 138 -1.76 16.23 -5.64
C ALA A 138 -0.87 17.42 -5.25
N LEU A 139 0.24 17.16 -4.55
CA LEU A 139 1.20 18.18 -4.14
C LEU A 139 1.71 19.01 -5.32
N VAL A 140 2.09 18.35 -6.42
CA VAL A 140 2.58 19.04 -7.63
C VAL A 140 1.46 19.82 -8.30
N HIS A 141 0.25 19.25 -8.43
CA HIS A 141 -0.86 19.95 -9.09
C HIS A 141 -1.36 21.17 -8.30
N GLU A 142 -1.33 21.12 -6.97
CA GLU A 142 -1.90 22.15 -6.11
C GLU A 142 -0.88 23.19 -5.66
N LYS A 143 0.33 22.77 -5.26
CA LYS A 143 1.34 23.64 -4.63
C LYS A 143 2.50 23.98 -5.56
N TYR A 144 2.81 23.12 -6.54
CA TYR A 144 3.92 23.33 -7.47
C TYR A 144 3.51 23.27 -8.96
N PRO A 145 2.44 23.96 -9.38
CA PRO A 145 1.94 23.87 -10.75
C PRO A 145 2.96 24.32 -11.80
N GLN A 146 3.97 25.11 -11.41
CA GLN A 146 5.09 25.51 -12.27
C GLN A 146 5.94 24.34 -12.77
N PHE A 147 5.91 23.17 -12.12
CA PHE A 147 6.63 21.99 -12.57
C PHE A 147 5.85 21.16 -13.60
N LEU A 148 4.52 21.26 -13.62
CA LEU A 148 3.65 20.46 -14.50
C LEU A 148 4.05 20.46 -15.98
N PRO A 149 4.44 21.60 -16.61
CA PRO A 149 4.83 21.60 -18.03
C PRO A 149 6.07 20.74 -18.34
N GLY A 150 6.91 20.46 -17.34
CA GLY A 150 8.11 19.64 -17.48
C GLY A 150 7.89 18.14 -17.23
N ILE A 151 6.72 17.75 -16.71
CA ILE A 151 6.43 16.37 -16.33
C ILE A 151 5.79 15.64 -17.51
N LYS A 152 6.42 14.56 -17.97
CA LYS A 152 5.94 13.77 -19.11
C LYS A 152 4.86 12.77 -18.75
N GLY A 153 4.76 12.35 -17.50
CA GLY A 153 3.75 11.37 -17.11
C GLY A 153 3.75 11.00 -15.62
N ILE A 154 2.63 10.40 -15.22
CA ILE A 154 2.36 9.83 -13.89
C ILE A 154 2.05 8.34 -14.06
N SER A 155 2.63 7.47 -13.26
CA SER A 155 2.13 6.09 -13.11
C SER A 155 1.65 5.87 -11.69
N GLU A 156 0.39 5.48 -11.53
CA GLU A 156 -0.28 5.38 -10.22
C GLU A 156 -0.69 3.94 -9.91
N GLU A 157 -0.27 3.46 -8.74
CA GLU A 157 -0.35 2.06 -8.34
C GLU A 157 -1.70 1.63 -7.76
N THR A 158 -2.42 2.52 -7.07
CA THR A 158 -3.52 2.12 -6.19
C THR A 158 -4.89 2.53 -6.70
N THR A 159 -5.91 1.77 -6.28
CA THR A 159 -7.31 2.09 -6.56
C THR A 159 -7.66 3.52 -6.13
N THR A 160 -7.15 3.96 -4.97
CA THR A 160 -7.45 5.28 -4.41
C THR A 160 -6.82 6.40 -5.22
N GLY A 161 -5.52 6.31 -5.54
CA GLY A 161 -4.86 7.31 -6.37
C GLY A 161 -5.44 7.37 -7.79
N VAL A 162 -5.78 6.21 -8.38
CA VAL A 162 -6.46 6.13 -9.67
C VAL A 162 -7.83 6.82 -9.64
N HIS A 163 -8.62 6.63 -8.58
CA HIS A 163 -9.88 7.35 -8.41
C HIS A 163 -9.67 8.86 -8.33
N ALA A 164 -8.61 9.32 -7.65
CA ALA A 164 -8.25 10.73 -7.60
C ALA A 164 -7.89 11.27 -9.00
N LEU A 165 -7.10 10.52 -9.79
CA LEU A 165 -6.77 10.87 -11.18
C LEU A 165 -8.01 10.98 -12.07
N TYR A 166 -8.94 10.02 -12.01
CA TYR A 166 -10.19 10.11 -12.77
C TYR A 166 -11.07 11.28 -12.34
N LYS A 167 -11.10 11.62 -11.05
CA LYS A 167 -11.78 12.81 -10.54
C LYS A 167 -11.14 14.09 -11.06
N MET A 168 -9.81 14.18 -11.07
CA MET A 168 -9.08 15.32 -11.63
C MET A 168 -9.32 15.46 -13.13
N LEU A 169 -9.34 14.34 -13.87
CA LEU A 169 -9.65 14.33 -15.30
C LEU A 169 -11.07 14.84 -15.56
N LYS A 170 -12.07 14.32 -14.84
CA LYS A 170 -13.47 14.74 -14.95
C LYS A 170 -13.65 16.23 -14.64
N ASN A 171 -12.88 16.76 -13.70
CA ASN A 171 -12.93 18.17 -13.29
C ASN A 171 -12.05 19.08 -14.17
N GLY A 172 -11.32 18.54 -15.16
CA GLY A 172 -10.39 19.31 -15.99
C GLY A 172 -9.15 19.84 -15.26
N THR A 173 -8.87 19.32 -14.05
CA THR A 173 -7.72 19.74 -13.23
C THR A 173 -6.47 18.89 -13.46
N LEU A 174 -6.59 17.68 -14.02
CA LEU A 174 -5.44 16.88 -14.42
C LEU A 174 -4.69 17.56 -15.57
N LYS A 175 -3.38 17.81 -15.43
CA LYS A 175 -2.56 18.53 -16.42
C LYS A 175 -1.46 17.69 -17.07
N VAL A 176 -1.26 16.46 -16.60
CA VAL A 176 -0.22 15.54 -17.05
C VAL A 176 -0.87 14.20 -17.40
N PRO A 177 -0.44 13.48 -18.45
CA PRO A 177 -0.96 12.14 -18.73
C PRO A 177 -0.62 11.17 -17.60
N ALA A 178 -1.54 10.25 -17.32
CA ALA A 178 -1.36 9.23 -16.29
C ALA A 178 -1.64 7.83 -16.82
N ILE A 179 -0.86 6.85 -16.37
CA ILE A 179 -1.16 5.43 -16.55
C ILE A 179 -1.69 4.87 -15.22
N ASN A 180 -2.89 4.32 -15.29
CA ASN A 180 -3.51 3.52 -14.25
C ASN A 180 -2.83 2.14 -14.24
N VAL A 181 -1.89 1.96 -13.31
CA VAL A 181 -1.19 0.69 -13.11
C VAL A 181 -2.08 -0.28 -12.32
N ASN A 182 -2.88 0.24 -11.38
CA ASN A 182 -3.76 -0.55 -10.53
C ASN A 182 -4.62 -1.55 -11.32
N ASP A 183 -5.29 -1.08 -12.37
CA ASP A 183 -6.25 -1.87 -13.13
C ASP A 183 -5.62 -2.76 -14.21
N SER A 184 -4.28 -2.81 -14.26
CA SER A 184 -3.61 -3.89 -14.96
C SER A 184 -4.00 -5.21 -14.30
N VAL A 185 -4.39 -6.21 -15.11
CA VAL A 185 -4.87 -7.51 -14.58
C VAL A 185 -3.82 -8.17 -13.69
N THR A 186 -2.55 -8.09 -14.07
CA THR A 186 -1.42 -8.62 -13.29
C THR A 186 -1.13 -7.84 -12.00
N LYS A 187 -1.72 -6.66 -11.82
CA LYS A 187 -1.67 -5.87 -10.58
C LYS A 187 -2.89 -6.20 -9.75
N SER A 188 -4.06 -5.65 -10.09
CA SER A 188 -5.31 -5.79 -9.32
C SER A 188 -5.66 -7.23 -8.94
N LYS A 189 -5.57 -8.20 -9.85
CA LYS A 189 -5.95 -9.60 -9.59
C LYS A 189 -4.87 -10.45 -8.91
N PHE A 190 -3.71 -9.87 -8.65
CA PHE A 190 -2.60 -10.56 -7.98
C PHE A 190 -2.20 -9.87 -6.70
N ASP A 191 -1.77 -8.62 -6.79
CA ASP A 191 -1.31 -7.81 -5.67
C ASP A 191 -2.41 -7.64 -4.62
N ASN A 192 -3.51 -6.98 -5.01
CA ASN A 192 -4.61 -6.68 -4.09
C ASN A 192 -5.24 -7.95 -3.51
N LEU A 193 -5.24 -9.07 -4.27
CA LEU A 193 -5.86 -10.33 -3.87
C LEU A 193 -4.91 -11.23 -3.08
N TYR A 194 -3.84 -11.71 -3.73
CA TYR A 194 -2.91 -12.69 -3.17
C TYR A 194 -1.92 -12.05 -2.19
N GLY A 195 -1.50 -10.81 -2.43
CA GLY A 195 -0.65 -10.06 -1.50
C GLY A 195 -1.35 -9.89 -0.15
N CYS A 196 -2.57 -9.34 -0.16
CA CYS A 196 -3.36 -9.16 1.07
C CYS A 196 -3.72 -10.49 1.73
N ARG A 197 -3.92 -11.57 0.94
CA ARG A 197 -4.17 -12.92 1.47
C ARG A 197 -3.01 -13.45 2.30
N GLU A 198 -1.77 -13.06 2.02
CA GLU A 198 -0.61 -13.45 2.82
C GLU A 198 -0.30 -12.42 3.92
N SER A 199 -0.35 -11.12 3.60
CA SER A 199 0.19 -10.09 4.48
C SER A 199 -0.76 -9.60 5.56
N LEU A 200 -2.09 -9.74 5.39
CA LEU A 200 -3.05 -9.26 6.38
C LEU A 200 -2.84 -9.97 7.72
N THR A 201 -2.87 -11.31 7.69
CA THR A 201 -2.75 -12.11 8.90
C THR A 201 -1.33 -12.04 9.46
N ASP A 202 -0.30 -11.83 8.64
CA ASP A 202 1.05 -11.52 9.11
C ASP A 202 1.07 -10.24 9.97
N GLY A 203 0.48 -9.14 9.49
CA GLY A 203 0.36 -7.88 10.25
C GLY A 203 -0.38 -8.06 11.58
N ILE A 204 -1.54 -8.72 11.56
CA ILE A 204 -2.32 -9.00 12.78
C ILE A 204 -1.51 -9.86 13.76
N LYS A 205 -0.82 -10.90 13.26
CA LYS A 205 -0.05 -11.84 14.07
C LYS A 205 1.17 -11.18 14.70
N ARG A 206 2.00 -10.46 13.96
CA ARG A 206 3.17 -9.76 14.53
C ARG A 206 2.75 -8.72 15.57
N ALA A 207 1.63 -8.03 15.33
CA ALA A 207 1.09 -7.06 16.28
C ALA A 207 0.60 -7.71 17.58
N THR A 208 -0.16 -8.80 17.50
CA THR A 208 -1.00 -9.26 18.63
C THR A 208 -0.77 -10.70 19.09
N ASP A 209 -0.09 -11.52 18.28
CA ASP A 209 0.11 -12.96 18.47
C ASP A 209 -1.21 -13.74 18.63
N ILE A 210 -2.36 -13.14 18.28
CA ILE A 210 -3.68 -13.70 18.59
C ILE A 210 -3.94 -15.00 17.83
N MET A 211 -4.63 -15.95 18.46
CA MET A 211 -5.20 -17.11 17.78
C MET A 211 -6.47 -16.71 17.01
N LEU A 212 -6.40 -16.80 15.68
CA LEU A 212 -7.51 -16.53 14.74
C LEU A 212 -8.51 -17.69 14.66
N ALA A 213 -8.05 -18.93 14.81
CA ALA A 213 -8.92 -20.11 14.81
C ALA A 213 -10.02 -19.98 15.87
N GLY A 214 -11.27 -20.21 15.46
CA GLY A 214 -12.45 -20.09 16.31
C GLY A 214 -12.89 -18.64 16.63
N LYS A 215 -12.20 -17.62 16.11
CA LYS A 215 -12.67 -16.23 16.20
C LYS A 215 -13.70 -15.94 15.12
N VAL A 216 -14.54 -14.95 15.41
CA VAL A 216 -15.41 -14.33 14.42
C VAL A 216 -14.70 -13.07 13.93
N CYS A 217 -14.43 -13.01 12.64
CA CYS A 217 -13.74 -11.90 12.01
C CYS A 217 -14.67 -11.22 11.01
N VAL A 218 -14.64 -9.90 10.93
CA VAL A 218 -15.42 -9.10 9.99
C VAL A 218 -14.49 -8.47 8.98
N VAL A 219 -14.82 -8.62 7.71
CA VAL A 219 -14.16 -7.92 6.60
C VAL A 219 -15.15 -6.93 6.02
N CYS A 220 -14.87 -5.64 6.16
CA CYS A 220 -15.69 -4.58 5.61
C CYS A 220 -15.23 -4.26 4.19
N GLY A 221 -16.05 -4.62 3.21
CA GLY A 221 -15.74 -4.58 1.78
C GLY A 221 -15.29 -5.94 1.25
N TYR A 222 -15.71 -6.27 0.04
CA TYR A 222 -15.43 -7.54 -0.63
C TYR A 222 -14.97 -7.34 -2.08
N GLY A 223 -14.24 -6.25 -2.33
CA GLY A 223 -13.39 -6.09 -3.51
C GLY A 223 -12.20 -7.06 -3.52
N ASP A 224 -11.19 -6.84 -4.36
CA ASP A 224 -10.04 -7.75 -4.45
C ASP A 224 -9.28 -7.90 -3.11
N VAL A 225 -9.08 -6.79 -2.39
CA VAL A 225 -8.48 -6.78 -1.03
C VAL A 225 -9.34 -7.55 -0.02
N GLY A 226 -10.64 -7.29 -0.01
CA GLY A 226 -11.59 -7.97 0.88
C GLY A 226 -11.66 -9.48 0.62
N LYS A 227 -11.66 -9.90 -0.65
CA LYS A 227 -11.60 -11.31 -1.07
C LYS A 227 -10.33 -12.01 -0.53
N GLY A 228 -9.17 -11.37 -0.71
CA GLY A 228 -7.89 -11.90 -0.20
C GLY A 228 -7.88 -12.01 1.33
N SER A 229 -8.35 -10.95 1.98
CA SER A 229 -8.46 -10.82 3.44
C SER A 229 -9.37 -11.90 4.04
N ALA A 230 -10.57 -12.08 3.50
CA ALA A 230 -11.53 -13.08 3.94
C ALA A 230 -10.99 -14.50 3.75
N ALA A 231 -10.37 -14.78 2.59
CA ALA A 231 -9.75 -16.08 2.34
C ALA A 231 -8.61 -16.39 3.33
N SER A 232 -7.77 -15.41 3.68
CA SER A 232 -6.70 -15.54 4.66
C SER A 232 -7.24 -15.91 6.04
N LEU A 233 -8.22 -15.14 6.53
CA LEU A 233 -8.82 -15.35 7.85
C LEU A 233 -9.51 -16.73 7.94
N ARG A 234 -10.26 -17.12 6.90
CA ARG A 234 -10.88 -18.45 6.82
C ARG A 234 -9.85 -19.57 6.84
N ALA A 235 -8.72 -19.41 6.14
CA ALA A 235 -7.65 -20.40 6.10
C ALA A 235 -7.00 -20.62 7.48
N PHE A 236 -6.98 -19.60 8.34
CA PHE A 236 -6.59 -19.71 9.75
C PHE A 236 -7.69 -20.25 10.67
N GLY A 237 -8.83 -20.71 10.13
CA GLY A 237 -9.94 -21.30 10.89
C GLY A 237 -10.86 -20.27 11.57
N ALA A 238 -10.86 -19.01 11.13
CA ALA A 238 -11.83 -18.03 11.59
C ALA A 238 -13.18 -18.21 10.89
N ARG A 239 -14.28 -17.89 11.60
CA ARG A 239 -15.57 -17.64 10.97
C ARG A 239 -15.57 -16.21 10.45
N VAL A 240 -15.69 -16.03 9.13
CA VAL A 240 -15.63 -14.72 8.49
C VAL A 240 -17.03 -14.23 8.14
N ILE A 241 -17.31 -12.99 8.52
CA ILE A 241 -18.49 -12.20 8.15
C ILE A 241 -18.01 -11.10 7.20
N VAL A 242 -18.81 -10.79 6.19
CA VAL A 242 -18.55 -9.73 5.23
C VAL A 242 -19.63 -8.64 5.34
N THR A 243 -19.22 -7.39 5.19
CA THR A 243 -20.17 -6.28 4.98
C THR A 243 -19.94 -5.69 3.59
N GLU A 244 -20.99 -5.47 2.82
CA GLU A 244 -20.89 -4.94 1.45
C GLU A 244 -22.05 -4.02 1.10
N ILE A 245 -21.75 -3.02 0.27
CA ILE A 245 -22.73 -2.13 -0.36
C ILE A 245 -23.02 -2.54 -1.80
N ASP A 246 -22.08 -3.22 -2.46
CA ASP A 246 -22.25 -3.68 -3.84
C ASP A 246 -22.93 -5.07 -3.83
N PRO A 247 -24.13 -5.22 -4.45
CA PRO A 247 -24.86 -6.47 -4.43
C PRO A 247 -24.15 -7.61 -5.18
N ILE A 248 -23.29 -7.31 -6.17
CA ILE A 248 -22.51 -8.31 -6.89
C ILE A 248 -21.42 -8.86 -5.98
N ASN A 249 -20.68 -7.99 -5.29
CA ASN A 249 -19.65 -8.42 -4.35
C ASN A 249 -20.26 -9.15 -3.14
N ALA A 250 -21.41 -8.68 -2.64
CA ALA A 250 -22.16 -9.36 -1.59
C ALA A 250 -22.60 -10.78 -2.02
N LEU A 251 -23.15 -10.92 -3.23
CA LEU A 251 -23.54 -12.22 -3.76
C LEU A 251 -22.33 -13.13 -3.96
N GLN A 252 -21.20 -12.59 -4.42
CA GLN A 252 -19.94 -13.35 -4.49
C GLN A 252 -19.55 -13.88 -3.11
N ALA A 253 -19.48 -13.03 -2.08
CA ALA A 253 -19.14 -13.44 -0.72
C ALA A 253 -20.04 -14.58 -0.19
N ALA A 254 -21.35 -14.45 -0.41
CA ALA A 254 -22.32 -15.47 -0.02
C ALA A 254 -22.13 -16.81 -0.76
N MET A 255 -21.55 -16.80 -1.97
CA MET A 255 -21.38 -17.99 -2.82
C MET A 255 -20.00 -18.66 -2.70
N GLU A 256 -19.08 -18.13 -1.90
CA GLU A 256 -17.70 -18.64 -1.73
C GLU A 256 -17.62 -19.94 -0.90
N GLY A 257 -18.76 -20.58 -0.65
CA GLY A 257 -18.84 -21.87 -0.01
C GLY A 257 -18.27 -22.96 -0.92
N LYS A 258 -17.62 -23.96 -0.31
CA LYS A 258 -17.39 -25.22 -1.00
C LYS A 258 -18.69 -26.03 -0.90
N CYS A 259 -19.19 -26.51 -2.03
CA CYS A 259 -20.11 -27.66 -2.03
C CYS A 259 -19.31 -28.88 -1.59
N ASP A 260 -19.19 -29.10 -0.29
CA ASP A 260 -18.79 -30.42 0.19
C ASP A 260 -20.01 -31.32 0.08
N SER A 261 -19.92 -32.32 -0.80
CA SER A 261 -20.93 -33.37 -1.01
C SER A 261 -21.24 -34.19 0.25
N PHE A 262 -20.52 -33.95 1.34
CA PHE A 262 -20.66 -34.61 2.64
C PHE A 262 -21.17 -33.70 3.77
N SER A 263 -21.27 -32.37 3.58
CA SER A 263 -21.82 -31.51 4.65
C SER A 263 -23.33 -31.41 4.53
N SER A 264 -24.04 -31.93 5.53
CA SER A 264 -25.49 -31.72 5.71
C SER A 264 -25.83 -30.27 6.12
N LEU A 265 -24.82 -29.45 6.44
CA LEU A 265 -24.97 -28.00 6.52
C LEU A 265 -24.88 -27.43 5.10
N GLY A 266 -25.89 -26.63 4.72
CA GLY A 266 -25.95 -25.95 3.42
C GLY A 266 -24.79 -24.98 3.17
N ASN A 267 -24.95 -24.11 2.17
CA ASN A 267 -23.94 -23.18 1.67
C ASN A 267 -22.95 -22.66 2.75
N THR A 268 -21.66 -23.00 2.59
CA THR A 268 -20.56 -22.62 3.51
C THR A 268 -19.88 -21.31 3.13
N GLY A 269 -20.58 -20.44 2.39
CA GLY A 269 -20.11 -19.10 2.03
C GLY A 269 -20.03 -18.17 3.23
N TYR A 270 -19.58 -16.94 2.99
CA TYR A 270 -19.49 -15.95 4.05
C TYR A 270 -20.87 -15.41 4.40
N GLU A 271 -21.14 -15.23 5.70
CA GLU A 271 -22.30 -14.48 6.15
C GLU A 271 -22.14 -13.02 5.69
N VAL A 272 -23.14 -12.49 4.98
CA VAL A 272 -23.16 -11.07 4.58
C VAL A 272 -24.23 -10.35 5.38
N THR A 273 -23.81 -9.36 6.17
CA THR A 273 -24.71 -8.57 7.03
C THR A 273 -24.16 -7.16 7.21
N THR A 274 -24.86 -6.32 7.99
CA THR A 274 -24.39 -4.98 8.32
C THR A 274 -23.36 -5.00 9.44
N LEU A 275 -22.55 -3.95 9.56
CA LEU A 275 -21.52 -3.88 10.60
C LEU A 275 -22.14 -3.83 12.00
N GLU A 276 -23.31 -3.20 12.16
CA GLU A 276 -24.03 -3.10 13.42
C GLU A 276 -24.43 -4.48 13.97
N GLU A 277 -24.84 -5.41 13.10
CA GLU A 277 -25.11 -6.79 13.48
C GLU A 277 -23.83 -7.58 13.75
N ALA A 278 -22.80 -7.38 12.92
CA ALA A 278 -21.53 -8.07 13.05
C ALA A 278 -20.78 -7.70 14.35
N CYS A 279 -20.86 -6.45 14.80
CA CYS A 279 -20.22 -5.96 16.03
C CYS A 279 -20.62 -6.74 17.30
N LYS A 280 -21.85 -7.30 17.33
CA LYS A 280 -22.36 -8.07 18.47
C LYS A 280 -21.60 -9.39 18.70
N GLN A 281 -20.97 -9.92 17.65
CA GLN A 281 -20.39 -11.26 17.66
C GLN A 281 -18.90 -11.33 17.32
N ALA A 282 -18.38 -10.34 16.60
CA ALA A 282 -17.01 -10.33 16.11
C ALA A 282 -15.96 -9.96 17.17
N GLN A 283 -14.73 -10.40 16.95
CA GLN A 283 -13.55 -10.08 17.76
C GLN A 283 -12.42 -9.46 16.94
N VAL A 284 -12.43 -9.59 15.61
CA VAL A 284 -11.43 -8.98 14.72
C VAL A 284 -12.16 -8.26 13.60
N PHE A 285 -11.80 -7.01 13.35
CA PHE A 285 -12.43 -6.15 12.35
C PHE A 285 -11.37 -5.65 11.38
N VAL A 286 -11.59 -5.87 10.09
CA VAL A 286 -10.67 -5.51 9.01
C VAL A 286 -11.41 -4.64 8.00
N THR A 287 -10.99 -3.39 7.82
CA THR A 287 -11.57 -2.50 6.81
C THR A 287 -10.78 -2.57 5.49
N THR A 288 -11.48 -2.73 4.37
CA THR A 288 -10.91 -2.91 3.02
C THR A 288 -11.66 -2.12 1.95
N THR A 289 -12.35 -1.06 2.31
CA THR A 289 -13.37 -0.42 1.46
C THR A 289 -12.81 0.70 0.58
N GLY A 290 -11.75 1.38 1.01
CA GLY A 290 -11.32 2.66 0.45
C GLY A 290 -12.31 3.80 0.71
N CYS A 291 -13.29 3.60 1.61
CA CYS A 291 -14.35 4.55 1.95
C CYS A 291 -14.19 5.03 3.40
N ARG A 292 -14.57 6.28 3.64
CA ARG A 292 -14.59 6.88 4.99
C ARG A 292 -15.76 6.37 5.83
N ASP A 293 -15.65 6.56 7.15
CA ASP A 293 -16.74 6.42 8.11
C ASP A 293 -17.30 4.97 8.21
N ILE A 294 -16.44 3.95 8.06
CA ILE A 294 -16.84 2.54 8.15
C ILE A 294 -17.00 2.11 9.61
N ILE A 295 -15.94 2.25 10.42
CA ILE A 295 -15.99 1.96 11.86
C ILE A 295 -16.05 3.29 12.62
N ARG A 296 -17.17 3.52 13.33
CA ARG A 296 -17.48 4.76 14.05
C ARG A 296 -17.69 4.52 15.54
N GLY A 297 -17.89 5.59 16.31
CA GLY A 297 -18.09 5.56 17.77
C GLY A 297 -19.15 4.55 18.24
N GLU A 298 -20.30 4.50 17.59
CA GLU A 298 -21.38 3.56 17.93
C GLU A 298 -20.99 2.09 17.70
N HIS A 299 -20.09 1.82 16.74
CA HIS A 299 -19.56 0.48 16.49
C HIS A 299 -18.61 0.09 17.63
N PHE A 300 -17.66 0.95 18.00
CA PHE A 300 -16.73 0.69 19.11
C PHE A 300 -17.46 0.39 20.42
N MET A 301 -18.51 1.14 20.73
CA MET A 301 -19.31 0.94 21.95
C MET A 301 -20.08 -0.39 21.96
N SER A 302 -20.29 -1.00 20.79
CA SER A 302 -20.98 -2.27 20.60
C SER A 302 -20.02 -3.47 20.49
N MET A 303 -18.71 -3.22 20.38
CA MET A 303 -17.70 -4.27 20.25
C MET A 303 -17.45 -4.99 21.58
N ARG A 304 -17.03 -6.25 21.46
CA ARG A 304 -16.59 -7.07 22.59
C ARG A 304 -15.29 -6.52 23.20
N ASN A 305 -15.09 -6.75 24.49
CA ASN A 305 -13.83 -6.39 25.14
C ASN A 305 -12.63 -7.04 24.44
N ASP A 306 -11.57 -6.25 24.24
CA ASP A 306 -10.35 -6.60 23.52
C ASP A 306 -10.58 -7.01 22.05
N SER A 307 -11.58 -6.42 21.40
CA SER A 307 -11.71 -6.52 19.94
C SER A 307 -10.51 -5.88 19.24
N ILE A 308 -9.95 -6.58 18.26
CA ILE A 308 -8.88 -6.07 17.40
C ILE A 308 -9.49 -5.37 16.20
N VAL A 309 -9.03 -4.15 15.93
CA VAL A 309 -9.49 -3.34 14.81
C VAL A 309 -8.28 -2.91 13.98
N CYS A 310 -8.33 -3.15 12.68
CA CYS A 310 -7.27 -2.75 11.76
C CYS A 310 -7.81 -2.40 10.37
N ASN A 311 -7.03 -1.61 9.65
CA ASN A 311 -7.31 -1.20 8.28
C ASN A 311 -6.27 -1.79 7.34
N ILE A 312 -6.69 -2.24 6.16
CA ILE A 312 -5.78 -2.61 5.06
C ILE A 312 -6.18 -1.91 3.74
N GLY A 313 -7.11 -0.94 3.80
CA GLY A 313 -7.27 0.08 2.77
C GLY A 313 -6.20 1.17 2.87
N HIS A 314 -6.07 1.95 1.81
CA HIS A 314 -4.91 2.83 1.62
C HIS A 314 -4.81 3.98 2.65
N PHE A 315 -5.92 4.69 2.92
CA PHE A 315 -5.95 5.80 3.88
C PHE A 315 -6.58 5.40 5.22
N ASP A 316 -6.19 6.08 6.29
CA ASP A 316 -6.65 5.93 7.68
C ASP A 316 -7.98 6.63 7.97
N ILE A 317 -8.86 6.67 6.98
CA ILE A 317 -10.20 7.31 7.07
C ILE A 317 -11.33 6.30 7.23
N GLU A 318 -11.06 5.00 7.06
CA GLU A 318 -12.06 3.95 7.21
C GLU A 318 -12.50 3.78 8.67
N ILE A 319 -11.59 4.06 9.61
CA ILE A 319 -11.79 3.92 11.05
C ILE A 319 -11.74 5.31 11.68
N ASP A 320 -12.74 5.66 12.49
CA ASP A 320 -12.77 6.91 13.24
C ASP A 320 -11.84 6.86 14.47
N VAL A 321 -10.54 6.89 14.22
CA VAL A 321 -9.49 6.87 15.26
C VAL A 321 -9.57 8.13 16.13
N LYS A 322 -9.96 9.26 15.55
CA LYS A 322 -10.17 10.52 16.29
C LYS A 322 -11.23 10.35 17.39
N TRP A 323 -12.29 9.59 17.13
CA TRP A 323 -13.27 9.28 18.16
C TRP A 323 -12.65 8.49 19.32
N LEU A 324 -11.79 7.51 19.05
CA LEU A 324 -11.08 6.76 20.12
C LEU A 324 -10.18 7.70 20.94
N GLU A 325 -9.37 8.53 20.30
CA GLU A 325 -8.49 9.49 20.98
C GLU A 325 -9.26 10.48 21.86
N THR A 326 -10.47 10.86 21.44
CA THR A 326 -11.29 11.87 22.14
C THR A 326 -12.14 11.25 23.27
N ASN A 327 -12.63 10.02 23.09
CA ASN A 327 -13.66 9.44 23.96
C ASN A 327 -13.18 8.26 24.82
N ALA A 328 -11.99 7.71 24.55
CA ALA A 328 -11.41 6.70 25.42
C ALA A 328 -11.05 7.32 26.78
N VAL A 329 -11.30 6.56 27.84
CA VAL A 329 -10.92 6.92 29.22
C VAL A 329 -9.41 6.81 29.40
N GLU A 330 -8.77 5.89 28.69
CA GLU A 330 -7.34 5.62 28.77
C GLU A 330 -6.84 5.05 27.45
N LYS A 331 -5.64 5.45 27.04
CA LYS A 331 -4.89 4.87 25.93
C LYS A 331 -3.57 4.32 26.46
N ILE A 332 -3.33 3.03 26.24
CA ILE A 332 -2.07 2.36 26.58
C ILE A 332 -1.40 1.95 25.27
N ASN A 333 -0.20 2.48 25.02
CA ASN A 333 0.63 1.96 23.94
C ASN A 333 1.29 0.65 24.41
N ILE A 334 0.95 -0.46 23.74
CA ILE A 334 1.31 -1.82 24.20
C ILE A 334 2.73 -2.20 23.78
N LYS A 335 3.18 -1.69 22.63
CA LYS A 335 4.43 -2.13 21.98
C LYS A 335 5.15 -0.93 21.31
N PRO A 336 5.65 0.06 22.05
CA PRO A 336 6.26 1.24 21.44
C PRO A 336 7.53 0.90 20.63
N GLN A 337 8.24 -0.18 21.00
CA GLN A 337 9.43 -0.70 20.30
C GLN A 337 9.49 -2.23 20.44
N VAL A 338 9.29 -3.00 19.36
CA VAL A 338 9.27 -4.48 19.43
C VAL A 338 10.62 -5.08 19.05
N SER A 339 11.45 -4.37 18.30
CA SER A 339 12.89 -4.61 18.13
C SER A 339 13.52 -3.46 17.32
N LEU A 340 14.85 -3.46 17.14
CA LEU A 340 15.54 -2.57 16.19
C LEU A 340 14.95 -2.60 14.77
N PHE A 341 14.19 -3.64 14.41
CA PHE A 341 13.69 -3.88 13.06
C PHE A 341 12.16 -3.74 12.93
N TYR A 342 11.42 -3.74 14.05
CA TYR A 342 9.95 -3.68 14.04
C TYR A 342 9.47 -2.65 15.06
N LYS A 343 9.13 -1.45 14.57
CA LYS A 343 8.28 -0.49 15.30
C LYS A 343 6.82 -0.85 15.01
N LEU A 344 6.19 -1.64 15.88
CA LEU A 344 4.79 -2.03 15.72
C LEU A 344 3.92 -1.03 16.47
N GLN A 345 3.02 -0.35 15.79
CA GLN A 345 2.08 0.55 16.44
C GLN A 345 0.87 -0.27 16.92
N VAL A 346 0.78 -0.53 18.23
CA VAL A 346 -0.32 -1.28 18.87
C VAL A 346 -0.79 -0.51 20.09
N ASP A 347 -2.01 0.02 20.01
CA ASP A 347 -2.63 0.81 21.06
C ASP A 347 -3.86 0.07 21.63
N ARG A 348 -4.02 0.10 22.95
CA ARG A 348 -5.19 -0.43 23.65
C ARG A 348 -5.95 0.71 24.32
N TYR A 349 -7.18 0.93 23.87
CA TYR A 349 -8.06 1.98 24.36
C TYR A 349 -9.08 1.39 25.33
N LYS A 350 -9.23 1.98 26.50
CA LYS A 350 -10.30 1.68 27.44
C LYS A 350 -11.47 2.63 27.21
N LEU A 351 -12.65 2.11 26.92
CA LEU A 351 -13.86 2.89 26.67
C LEU A 351 -14.63 3.19 27.96
N ALA A 352 -15.57 4.13 27.91
CA ALA A 352 -16.42 4.51 29.04
C ALA A 352 -17.32 3.36 29.54
N ASN A 353 -17.66 2.39 28.69
CA ASN A 353 -18.40 1.19 29.08
C ASN A 353 -17.53 0.11 29.76
N GLY A 354 -16.23 0.35 29.93
CA GLY A 354 -15.28 -0.57 30.54
C GLY A 354 -14.64 -1.59 29.60
N ASN A 355 -15.14 -1.73 28.36
CA ASN A 355 -14.52 -2.58 27.34
C ASN A 355 -13.26 -1.93 26.76
N HIS A 356 -12.37 -2.76 26.23
CA HIS A 356 -11.17 -2.32 25.53
C HIS A 356 -11.24 -2.58 24.03
N ILE A 357 -10.58 -1.72 23.25
CA ILE A 357 -10.34 -1.88 21.81
C ILE A 357 -8.83 -1.92 21.58
N ILE A 358 -8.35 -2.89 20.80
CA ILE A 358 -6.97 -2.96 20.36
C ILE A 358 -6.92 -2.44 18.93
N LEU A 359 -6.32 -1.27 18.72
CA LEU A 359 -6.14 -0.65 17.41
C LEU A 359 -4.73 -0.92 16.89
N LEU A 360 -4.62 -1.34 15.64
CA LEU A 360 -3.35 -1.59 14.97
C LEU A 360 -2.99 -0.44 14.04
N ALA A 361 -1.70 -0.08 13.99
CA ALA A 361 -1.14 0.90 13.07
C ALA A 361 -1.82 2.28 13.08
N GLU A 362 -2.44 2.67 14.21
CA GLU A 362 -3.29 3.89 14.29
C GLU A 362 -4.35 3.97 13.17
N GLY A 363 -4.89 2.83 12.72
CA GLY A 363 -5.85 2.78 11.63
C GLY A 363 -5.26 2.95 10.22
N ARG A 364 -3.93 3.02 10.07
CA ARG A 364 -3.24 2.95 8.77
C ARG A 364 -3.08 1.47 8.32
N LEU A 365 -2.54 1.28 7.11
CA LEU A 365 -2.30 -0.03 6.48
C LEU A 365 -1.58 -1.03 7.41
N VAL A 366 -2.30 -2.03 7.91
CA VAL A 366 -1.82 -2.96 8.94
C VAL A 366 -0.73 -3.90 8.44
N ASN A 367 -0.80 -4.35 7.19
CA ASN A 367 0.18 -5.26 6.60
C ASN A 367 1.57 -4.61 6.45
N LEU A 368 1.62 -3.30 6.19
CA LEU A 368 2.86 -2.53 6.06
C LEU A 368 3.29 -1.91 7.39
N GLY A 369 2.33 -1.39 8.16
CA GLY A 369 2.57 -0.78 9.47
C GLY A 369 3.02 -1.82 10.50
N CYS A 370 2.36 -2.98 10.55
CA CYS A 370 2.63 -4.02 11.53
C CYS A 370 3.41 -5.24 10.99
N ALA A 371 3.74 -5.27 9.69
CA ALA A 371 4.59 -6.30 9.12
C ALA A 371 5.47 -5.70 7.99
N THR A 372 5.62 -6.42 6.87
CA THR A 372 6.53 -6.06 5.77
C THR A 372 5.80 -5.84 4.45
N GLY A 373 4.47 -5.71 4.46
CA GLY A 373 3.66 -5.62 3.25
C GLY A 373 3.60 -6.94 2.49
N HIS A 374 3.32 -6.85 1.20
CA HIS A 374 3.21 -8.01 0.31
C HIS A 374 4.57 -8.66 0.04
N PRO A 375 4.61 -10.00 -0.17
CA PRO A 375 5.84 -10.70 -0.50
C PRO A 375 6.40 -10.27 -1.86
N SER A 376 7.71 -10.41 -2.04
CA SER A 376 8.44 -9.91 -3.21
C SER A 376 7.90 -10.41 -4.55
N PHE A 377 7.48 -11.68 -4.63
CA PHE A 377 6.97 -12.26 -5.87
C PHE A 377 5.74 -11.55 -6.41
N VAL A 378 4.74 -11.27 -5.56
CA VAL A 378 3.54 -10.58 -6.04
C VAL A 378 3.84 -9.12 -6.38
N MET A 379 4.72 -8.46 -5.62
CA MET A 379 5.17 -7.10 -5.91
C MET A 379 5.98 -7.01 -7.21
N SER A 380 6.65 -8.10 -7.61
CA SER A 380 7.29 -8.17 -8.93
C SER A 380 6.30 -7.90 -10.05
N ASN A 381 5.04 -8.32 -9.92
CA ASN A 381 4.03 -8.06 -10.95
C ASN A 381 3.72 -6.56 -11.01
N SER A 382 3.37 -5.95 -9.88
CA SER A 382 3.00 -4.54 -9.78
C SER A 382 4.12 -3.64 -10.26
N PHE A 383 5.34 -3.87 -9.78
CA PHE A 383 6.49 -3.04 -10.12
C PHE A 383 6.99 -3.25 -11.55
N THR A 384 6.79 -4.44 -12.12
CA THR A 384 7.01 -4.63 -13.57
C THR A 384 6.05 -3.74 -14.38
N ASN A 385 4.78 -3.65 -13.98
CA ASN A 385 3.83 -2.74 -14.61
C ASN A 385 4.23 -1.27 -14.41
N GLN A 386 4.71 -0.88 -13.23
CA GLN A 386 5.23 0.48 -12.99
C GLN A 386 6.38 0.83 -13.93
N VAL A 387 7.42 -0.01 -14.03
CA VAL A 387 8.58 0.25 -14.90
C VAL A 387 8.14 0.34 -16.37
N ILE A 388 7.23 -0.52 -16.80
CA ILE A 388 6.68 -0.47 -18.15
C ILE A 388 5.92 0.84 -18.39
N ALA A 389 5.08 1.26 -17.44
CA ALA A 389 4.34 2.53 -17.53
C ALA A 389 5.30 3.72 -17.65
N GLN A 390 6.37 3.73 -16.84
CA GLN A 390 7.42 4.74 -16.91
C GLN A 390 8.12 4.76 -18.28
N ILE A 391 8.46 3.59 -18.83
CA ILE A 391 9.04 3.50 -20.19
C ILE A 391 8.07 4.05 -21.24
N GLU A 392 6.80 3.66 -21.20
CA GLU A 392 5.79 4.09 -22.18
C GLU A 392 5.60 5.62 -22.16
N LEU A 393 5.37 6.21 -20.98
CA LEU A 393 5.20 7.65 -20.82
C LEU A 393 6.45 8.44 -21.20
N TRP A 394 7.65 7.93 -20.87
CA TRP A 394 8.89 8.64 -21.13
C TRP A 394 9.30 8.62 -22.60
N THR A 395 9.17 7.46 -23.26
CA THR A 395 9.68 7.21 -24.61
C THR A 395 8.66 7.44 -25.73
N LYS A 396 7.36 7.48 -25.40
CA LYS A 396 6.28 7.66 -26.38
C LYS A 396 5.23 8.69 -25.91
N PRO A 397 5.65 9.89 -25.43
CA PRO A 397 4.72 10.87 -24.88
C PRO A 397 3.61 11.29 -25.86
N GLU A 398 3.86 11.23 -27.16
CA GLU A 398 2.89 11.54 -28.21
C GLU A 398 1.67 10.61 -28.23
N ASN A 399 1.79 9.38 -27.69
CA ASN A 399 0.69 8.43 -27.60
C ASN A 399 -0.20 8.66 -26.37
N TYR A 400 0.24 9.52 -25.45
CA TYR A 400 -0.42 9.76 -24.16
C TYR A 400 -0.69 11.27 -23.99
N PRO A 401 -1.66 11.86 -24.71
CA PRO A 401 -2.14 13.19 -24.37
C PRO A 401 -2.73 13.21 -22.94
N VAL A 402 -3.04 14.39 -22.38
CA VAL A 402 -3.59 14.47 -21.01
C VAL A 402 -4.85 13.60 -20.88
N GLY A 403 -4.79 12.61 -19.98
CA GLY A 403 -5.79 11.56 -19.83
C GLY A 403 -5.31 10.49 -18.85
N VAL A 404 -6.17 9.51 -18.56
CA VAL A 404 -5.84 8.35 -17.73
C VAL A 404 -5.96 7.09 -18.58
N TYR A 405 -4.85 6.38 -18.76
CA TYR A 405 -4.70 5.26 -19.69
C TYR A 405 -4.44 3.94 -18.97
N PHE A 406 -4.75 2.84 -19.65
CA PHE A 406 -4.34 1.50 -19.22
C PHE A 406 -3.09 1.05 -19.97
N LEU A 407 -2.29 0.19 -19.35
CA LEU A 407 -1.24 -0.51 -20.07
C LEU A 407 -1.83 -1.41 -21.18
N PRO A 408 -1.20 -1.45 -22.38
CA PRO A 408 -1.69 -2.34 -23.44
C PRO A 408 -1.63 -3.81 -23.03
N LYS A 409 -2.68 -4.58 -23.30
CA LYS A 409 -2.80 -6.01 -22.92
C LYS A 409 -1.59 -6.87 -23.34
N LYS A 410 -0.98 -6.59 -24.50
CA LYS A 410 0.20 -7.33 -25.00
C LYS A 410 1.44 -7.14 -24.11
N VAL A 411 1.53 -6.01 -23.41
CA VAL A 411 2.68 -5.65 -22.58
C VAL A 411 2.55 -6.25 -21.17
N ILE A 412 1.31 -6.44 -20.70
CA ILE A 412 0.98 -7.15 -19.44
C ILE A 412 1.41 -8.63 -19.48
N LEU A 413 1.51 -9.23 -20.68
CA LEU A 413 1.86 -10.63 -20.91
C LEU A 413 3.37 -10.87 -21.12
N ILE A 414 4.25 -9.91 -20.85
CA ILE A 414 5.68 -10.20 -20.78
C ILE A 414 5.85 -11.40 -19.85
N LYS A 415 6.55 -12.43 -20.33
CA LYS A 415 6.78 -13.73 -19.69
C LYS A 415 7.26 -13.58 -18.23
N ILE A 416 6.34 -13.31 -17.31
CA ILE A 416 6.55 -13.32 -15.87
C ILE A 416 6.48 -14.77 -15.35
N LEU A 417 5.98 -15.69 -16.18
CA LEU A 417 5.96 -17.12 -15.90
C LEU A 417 6.91 -17.84 -16.86
N PHE A 418 7.88 -18.53 -16.24
CA PHE A 418 8.93 -19.42 -16.77
C PHE A 418 10.24 -18.76 -17.22
#